data_AF-W7XDN7-F1
#
_entry.id   AF-W7XDN7-F1
#
_cell.length_a   1.000
_cell.length_b   1.000
_cell.length_c   1.000
_cell.angle_alpha   90.00
_cell.angle_beta   90.00
_cell.angle_gamma   90.00
#
_symmetry.space_group_name_H-M   'P 1'
#
loop_
_entity.id
_entity.type
_entity.pdbx_description
1 polymer ?
#
loop_
_entity_poly.entity_id
_entity_poly.type
_entity_poly.pdbx_seq_one_letter_code
_entity_poly.pdbx_strand_id
1 'polypeptide(L)'
;MLKKLDFFGSQIQLRFNREPTYKSQIGSIITILIIVFISFRFITILLSVISRKNPFIIQTQRQVDNPSLFVATSKSFPMAFALENLDSQYFIDEQIYTVSAEMYYRIQIFNNTSQKYDIVQNISNIKVQPCTIDNFQNPDNAKYYLNLDYKNMYCFSPDFQLDIQGDFPSLIFSYATIKFHKCQINCKSEDIINQYLQKNYVGLQLSDAYVDITNKDNPFQMYSRDMFWPISSQQQKDVRIYIRNNYVYSDFGWFFSDTITQKFPSYSHQDIDVTNFYQNLMNSLFLKLIQLFLMSKYTLIP
;
A
#
# COMPACT_ATOMS: atom_id res chain seq x y z
N MET A 1 3.10 65.52 9.63
CA MET A 1 2.42 64.47 8.84
C MET A 1 2.64 63.08 9.43
N LEU A 2 3.89 62.67 9.70
CA LEU A 2 4.25 61.37 10.31
C LEU A 2 3.55 61.05 11.64
N LYS A 3 3.42 62.02 12.57
CA LYS A 3 2.79 61.81 13.88
C LYS A 3 1.34 61.30 13.82
N LYS A 4 0.62 61.43 12.70
CA LYS A 4 -0.77 60.94 12.59
C LYS A 4 -0.85 59.41 12.50
N LEU A 5 0.22 58.76 12.07
CA LEU A 5 0.33 57.31 11.89
C LEU A 5 0.63 56.54 13.17
N ASP A 6 0.88 57.22 14.29
CA ASP A 6 1.03 56.57 15.60
C ASP A 6 -0.34 56.06 16.08
N PHE A 7 -0.55 54.74 16.02
CA PHE A 7 -1.75 54.09 16.53
C PHE A 7 -1.66 53.79 18.04
N PHE A 8 -0.46 53.84 18.63
CA PHE A 8 -0.19 53.50 20.03
C PHE A 8 0.08 54.74 20.90
N GLY A 9 -0.56 55.87 20.57
CA GLY A 9 -0.38 57.13 21.29
C GLY A 9 -0.70 56.99 22.79
N SER A 10 0.14 57.57 23.65
CA SER A 10 -0.03 57.49 25.10
C SER A 10 -1.19 58.39 25.56
N GLN A 11 -2.03 57.89 26.47
CA GLN A 11 -3.10 58.67 27.07
C GLN A 11 -2.52 59.72 28.01
N ILE A 12 -2.92 60.97 27.82
CA ILE A 12 -2.49 62.10 28.66
C ILE A 12 -3.67 62.60 29.49
N GLN A 13 -3.47 62.71 30.81
CA GLN A 13 -4.51 63.20 31.74
C GLN A 13 -4.83 64.69 31.51
N LEU A 14 -3.84 65.46 31.07
CA LEU A 14 -3.99 66.85 30.62
C LEU A 14 -4.04 66.88 29.10
N ARG A 15 -5.20 67.24 28.54
CA ARG A 15 -5.41 67.31 27.09
C ARG A 15 -4.55 68.42 26.47
N PHE A 16 -3.47 68.04 25.80
CA PHE A 16 -2.66 68.95 25.01
C PHE A 16 -3.34 69.15 23.64
N ASN A 17 -3.60 70.40 23.24
CA ASN A 17 -4.31 70.73 21.99
C ASN A 17 -5.68 70.04 21.80
N ARG A 18 -6.42 69.77 22.89
CA ARG A 18 -7.71 69.06 22.90
C ARG A 18 -7.67 67.60 22.41
N GLU A 19 -6.49 67.05 22.10
CA GLU A 19 -6.34 65.64 21.76
C GLU A 19 -6.16 64.80 23.04
N PRO A 20 -6.84 63.65 23.16
CA PRO A 20 -6.75 62.78 24.35
C PRO A 20 -5.47 61.94 24.41
N THR A 21 -4.70 61.90 23.31
CA THR A 21 -3.52 61.04 23.16
C THR A 21 -2.35 61.82 22.61
N TYR A 22 -1.17 61.64 23.20
CA TYR A 22 0.07 62.16 22.65
C TYR A 22 0.66 61.19 21.63
N LYS A 23 0.83 61.66 20.38
CA LYS A 23 1.43 60.88 19.29
C LYS A 23 2.87 61.30 19.03
N SER A 24 3.76 60.33 18.95
CA SER A 24 5.20 60.56 18.78
C SER A 24 5.69 60.12 17.39
N GLN A 25 6.80 60.72 16.93
CA GLN A 25 7.44 60.27 15.69
C GLN A 25 8.02 58.85 15.83
N ILE A 26 8.54 58.52 17.01
CA ILE A 26 9.05 57.18 17.33
C ILE A 26 7.92 56.15 17.29
N GLY A 27 6.77 56.45 17.91
CA GLY A 27 5.58 55.60 17.85
C GLY A 27 5.05 55.38 16.43
N SER A 28 5.19 56.39 15.55
CA SER A 28 4.84 56.25 14.13
C SER A 28 5.78 55.27 13.39
N ILE A 29 7.08 55.29 13.69
CA ILE A 29 8.07 54.35 13.12
C ILE A 29 7.78 52.92 13.60
N ILE A 30 7.53 52.76 14.90
CA ILE A 30 7.17 51.45 15.49
C ILE A 30 5.87 50.92 14.86
N THR A 31 4.87 51.78 14.68
CA THR A 31 3.60 51.41 14.04
C THR A 31 3.81 50.93 12.61
N ILE A 32 4.65 51.61 11.81
CA ILE A 32 4.99 51.17 10.45
C ILE A 32 5.69 49.80 10.47
N LEU A 33 6.65 49.59 11.38
CA LEU A 33 7.33 48.30 11.53
C LEU A 33 6.35 47.16 11.87
N ILE A 34 5.40 47.42 12.77
CA ILE A 34 4.36 46.45 13.12
C ILE A 34 3.48 46.13 11.90
N ILE A 35 3.04 47.15 11.15
CA ILE A 35 2.24 46.95 9.93
C ILE A 35 3.01 46.14 8.89
N VAL A 36 4.30 46.43 8.69
CA VAL A 36 5.16 45.68 7.76
C VAL A 36 5.31 44.23 8.22
N PHE A 37 5.55 43.99 9.51
CA PHE A 37 5.69 42.64 10.05
C PHE A 37 4.39 41.83 9.93
N ILE A 38 3.24 42.44 10.24
CA ILE A 38 1.92 41.81 10.09
C ILE A 38 1.64 41.53 8.62
N SER A 39 1.90 42.48 7.72
CA SER A 39 1.67 42.32 6.28
C SER A 39 2.57 41.23 5.70
N PHE A 40 3.84 41.21 6.09
CA PHE A 40 4.77 40.14 5.71
C PHE A 40 4.25 38.79 6.19
N ARG A 41 3.84 38.68 7.46
CA ARG A 41 3.28 37.43 7.99
C ARG A 41 2.01 37.00 7.25
N PHE A 42 1.10 37.93 6.99
CA PHE A 42 -0.11 37.69 6.22
C PHE A 42 0.20 37.18 4.81
N ILE A 43 1.13 37.82 4.09
CA ILE A 43 1.57 37.38 2.77
C ILE A 43 2.19 35.98 2.84
N THR A 44 3.01 35.68 3.85
CA THR A 44 3.58 34.33 3.99
C THR A 44 2.53 33.26 4.23
N ILE A 45 1.49 33.56 5.03
CA ILE A 45 0.37 32.64 5.27
C ILE A 45 -0.49 32.50 4.01
N LEU A 46 -0.77 33.60 3.31
CA LEU A 46 -1.54 33.58 2.07
C LEU A 46 -0.81 32.76 1.00
N LEU A 47 0.51 32.95 0.87
CA LEU A 47 1.34 32.15 -0.03
C LEU A 47 1.42 30.69 0.40
N SER A 48 1.45 30.37 1.70
CA SER A 48 1.43 28.96 2.15
C SER A 48 0.10 28.28 1.82
N VAL A 49 -1.02 28.98 1.99
CA VAL A 49 -2.36 28.48 1.64
C VAL A 49 -2.53 28.36 0.12
N ILE A 50 -2.05 29.34 -0.65
CA ILE A 50 -2.06 29.28 -2.12
C ILE A 50 -1.18 28.15 -2.63
N SER A 51 0.03 28.00 -2.07
CA SER A 51 0.99 26.97 -2.49
C SER A 51 0.66 25.58 -1.91
N ARG A 52 -0.27 25.48 -0.96
CA ARG A 52 -0.76 24.22 -0.36
C ARG A 52 0.37 23.33 0.13
N LYS A 53 1.42 23.95 0.67
CA LYS A 53 2.60 23.24 1.16
C LYS A 53 2.32 22.71 2.57
N ASN A 54 2.38 21.39 2.72
CA ASN A 54 2.19 20.64 3.98
C ASN A 54 0.72 20.56 4.46
N PRO A 55 -0.14 19.79 3.76
CA PRO A 55 -1.49 19.56 4.24
C PRO A 55 -1.50 18.81 5.57
N PHE A 56 -2.52 19.04 6.39
CA PHE A 56 -2.76 18.22 7.57
C PHE A 56 -3.38 16.88 7.17
N ILE A 57 -2.87 15.79 7.75
CA ILE A 57 -3.42 14.44 7.53
C ILE A 57 -4.31 14.08 8.72
N ILE A 58 -5.54 13.68 8.41
CA ILE A 58 -6.35 12.92 9.35
C ILE A 58 -6.40 11.48 8.85
N GLN A 59 -5.72 10.59 9.57
CA GLN A 59 -5.79 9.16 9.33
C GLN A 59 -6.90 8.55 10.18
N THR A 60 -7.81 7.83 9.54
CA THR A 60 -8.83 7.03 10.20
C THR A 60 -8.76 5.61 9.69
N GLN A 61 -8.78 4.64 10.59
CA GLN A 61 -8.89 3.23 10.24
C GLN A 61 -10.29 2.77 10.61
N ARG A 62 -10.99 2.14 9.67
CA ARG A 62 -12.32 1.57 9.93
C ARG A 62 -12.37 0.13 9.45
N GLN A 63 -13.12 -0.67 10.19
CA GLN A 63 -13.49 -2.01 9.77
C GLN A 63 -14.61 -1.91 8.73
N VAL A 64 -14.52 -2.69 7.65
CA VAL A 64 -15.47 -2.67 6.54
C VAL A 64 -15.90 -4.10 6.23
N ASP A 65 -17.16 -4.43 6.47
CA ASP A 65 -17.70 -5.79 6.37
C ASP A 65 -17.54 -6.46 4.99
N ASN A 66 -17.45 -5.65 3.93
CA ASN A 66 -17.26 -6.12 2.56
C ASN A 66 -16.17 -5.28 1.88
N PRO A 67 -14.89 -5.65 2.02
CA PRO A 67 -13.80 -5.01 1.30
C PRO A 67 -14.05 -5.00 -0.21
N SER A 68 -13.91 -3.83 -0.84
CA SER A 68 -14.15 -3.69 -2.28
C SER A 68 -13.09 -4.40 -3.12
N LEU A 69 -13.48 -4.91 -4.29
CA LEU A 69 -12.61 -5.57 -5.26
C LEU A 69 -11.34 -4.76 -5.53
N PHE A 70 -10.21 -5.44 -5.51
CA PHE A 70 -8.92 -4.95 -5.95
C PHE A 70 -8.43 -5.84 -7.11
N VAL A 71 -8.12 -5.20 -8.24
CA VAL A 71 -7.62 -5.86 -9.45
C VAL A 71 -6.11 -5.69 -9.53
N ALA A 72 -5.37 -6.75 -9.21
CA ALA A 72 -3.93 -6.82 -9.34
C ALA A 72 -3.54 -7.15 -10.79
N THR A 73 -2.69 -6.32 -11.38
CA THR A 73 -2.18 -6.44 -12.76
C THR A 73 -0.68 -6.12 -12.78
N SER A 74 -0.01 -6.38 -13.89
CA SER A 74 1.38 -5.96 -14.14
C SER A 74 1.63 -4.45 -13.99
N LYS A 75 0.58 -3.63 -14.09
CA LYS A 75 0.62 -2.17 -13.90
C LYS A 75 0.26 -1.73 -12.48
N SER A 76 -0.73 -2.36 -11.86
CA SER A 76 -1.22 -1.92 -10.54
C SER A 76 -0.47 -2.55 -9.39
N PHE A 77 -0.05 -3.81 -9.54
CA PHE A 77 0.49 -4.61 -8.45
C PHE A 77 1.38 -5.74 -8.98
N PRO A 78 2.54 -5.41 -9.56
CA PRO A 78 3.51 -6.41 -9.98
C PRO A 78 3.92 -7.30 -8.80
N MET A 79 4.11 -8.59 -9.09
CA MET A 79 4.57 -9.58 -8.12
C MET A 79 5.48 -10.59 -8.80
N ALA A 80 6.50 -11.05 -8.09
CA ALA A 80 7.41 -12.09 -8.51
C ALA A 80 7.75 -13.00 -7.31
N PHE A 81 7.88 -14.31 -7.53
CA PHE A 81 8.12 -15.26 -6.46
C PHE A 81 9.02 -16.42 -6.91
N ALA A 82 9.88 -16.92 -6.02
CA ALA A 82 10.80 -18.02 -6.32
C ALA A 82 11.37 -18.66 -5.04
N LEU A 83 12.15 -19.74 -5.21
CA LEU A 83 13.09 -20.14 -4.17
C LEU A 83 14.34 -19.26 -4.24
N GLU A 84 14.90 -18.97 -3.07
CA GLU A 84 16.11 -18.19 -2.87
C GLU A 84 17.13 -19.04 -2.10
N ASN A 85 18.36 -19.07 -2.58
CA ASN A 85 19.45 -19.78 -1.92
C ASN A 85 20.02 -18.99 -0.73
N LEU A 86 20.99 -19.58 -0.02
CA LEU A 86 21.68 -18.92 1.11
C LEU A 86 22.46 -17.65 0.70
N ASP A 87 22.78 -17.49 -0.58
CA ASP A 87 23.50 -16.34 -1.13
C ASP A 87 22.55 -15.24 -1.64
N SER A 88 21.26 -15.34 -1.29
CA SER A 88 20.20 -14.44 -1.73
C SER A 88 19.98 -14.37 -3.24
N GLN A 89 20.21 -15.48 -3.94
CA GLN A 89 19.95 -15.61 -5.36
C GLN A 89 18.69 -16.44 -5.61
N TYR A 90 17.77 -15.87 -6.38
CA TYR A 90 16.61 -16.59 -6.88
C TYR A 90 17.03 -17.61 -7.94
N PHE A 91 16.31 -18.73 -8.00
CA PHE A 91 16.53 -19.74 -9.05
C PHE A 91 15.23 -20.41 -9.45
N ILE A 92 15.13 -20.80 -10.72
CA ILE A 92 14.07 -21.66 -11.25
C ILE A 92 14.71 -22.98 -11.67
N ASP A 93 14.33 -24.07 -10.99
CA ASP A 93 14.74 -25.42 -11.36
C ASP A 93 13.58 -26.40 -11.12
N GLU A 94 12.87 -26.72 -12.20
CA GLU A 94 11.74 -27.65 -12.19
C GLU A 94 12.12 -29.08 -11.79
N GLN A 95 13.41 -29.44 -11.83
CA GLN A 95 13.90 -30.72 -11.34
C GLN A 95 14.06 -30.76 -9.81
N ILE A 96 13.95 -29.61 -9.14
CA ILE A 96 14.01 -29.47 -7.68
C ILE A 96 12.61 -29.17 -7.13
N TYR A 97 11.92 -28.19 -7.71
CA TYR A 97 10.59 -27.77 -7.26
C TYR A 97 9.74 -27.26 -8.42
N THR A 98 8.43 -27.36 -8.28
CA THR A 98 7.45 -26.81 -9.23
C THR A 98 6.55 -25.82 -8.53
N VAL A 99 6.01 -24.86 -9.27
CA VAL A 99 5.09 -23.86 -8.73
C VAL A 99 3.78 -23.90 -9.48
N SER A 100 2.68 -23.90 -8.74
CA SER A 100 1.32 -23.81 -9.27
C SER A 100 0.57 -22.69 -8.58
N ALA A 101 -0.35 -22.05 -9.27
CA ALA A 101 -1.19 -21.02 -8.65
C ALA A 101 -2.66 -21.22 -9.03
N GLU A 102 -3.53 -20.90 -8.08
CA GLU A 102 -4.97 -21.07 -8.19
C GLU A 102 -5.68 -19.82 -7.66
N MET A 103 -6.73 -19.40 -8.36
CA MET A 103 -7.65 -18.38 -7.90
C MET A 103 -8.87 -19.06 -7.30
N TYR A 104 -9.17 -18.75 -6.05
CA TYR A 104 -10.38 -19.17 -5.37
C TYR A 104 -11.40 -18.04 -5.45
N TYR A 105 -12.61 -18.38 -5.87
CA TYR A 105 -13.74 -17.47 -5.91
C TYR A 105 -14.94 -18.12 -5.24
N ARG A 106 -15.55 -17.44 -4.27
CA ARG A 106 -16.71 -17.93 -3.53
C ARG A 106 -17.77 -16.85 -3.49
N ILE A 107 -19.00 -17.21 -3.86
CA ILE A 107 -20.17 -16.34 -3.79
C ILE A 107 -21.27 -16.98 -2.94
N GLN A 108 -21.89 -16.18 -2.07
CA GLN A 108 -23.09 -16.56 -1.32
C GLN A 108 -24.32 -16.06 -2.08
N ILE A 109 -25.16 -16.98 -2.52
CA ILE A 109 -26.37 -16.68 -3.29
C ILE A 109 -27.58 -16.97 -2.40
N PHE A 110 -28.43 -15.98 -2.18
CA PHE A 110 -29.66 -16.18 -1.43
C PHE A 110 -30.66 -17.00 -2.25
N ASN A 111 -31.05 -18.15 -1.73
CA ASN A 111 -32.02 -19.03 -2.37
C ASN A 111 -33.42 -18.75 -1.81
N ASN A 112 -34.28 -18.18 -2.66
CA ASN A 112 -35.64 -17.80 -2.30
C ASN A 112 -36.52 -18.99 -1.89
N THR A 113 -36.21 -20.21 -2.33
CA THR A 113 -36.98 -21.42 -2.00
C THR A 113 -36.62 -21.97 -0.63
N SER A 114 -35.32 -22.02 -0.29
CA SER A 114 -34.85 -22.55 1.00
C SER A 114 -34.75 -21.49 2.10
N GLN A 115 -34.90 -20.20 1.74
CA GLN A 115 -34.69 -19.04 2.62
C GLN A 115 -33.32 -19.05 3.30
N LYS A 116 -32.30 -19.61 2.61
CA LYS A 116 -30.92 -19.75 3.08
C LYS A 116 -29.94 -19.31 1.99
N TYR A 117 -28.71 -19.01 2.41
CA TYR A 117 -27.62 -18.76 1.48
C TYR A 117 -26.97 -20.07 1.04
N ASP A 118 -26.91 -20.28 -0.27
CA ASP A 118 -26.13 -21.35 -0.88
C ASP A 118 -24.74 -20.81 -1.25
N ILE A 119 -23.70 -21.62 -1.02
CA ILE A 119 -22.31 -21.25 -1.32
C ILE A 119 -21.94 -21.87 -2.67
N VAL A 120 -21.61 -21.03 -3.64
CA VAL A 120 -21.03 -21.46 -4.93
C VAL A 120 -19.54 -21.11 -4.92
N GLN A 121 -18.71 -22.12 -5.14
CA GLN A 121 -17.26 -21.98 -5.18
C GLN A 121 -16.73 -22.36 -6.57
N ASN A 122 -15.83 -21.55 -7.09
CA ASN A 122 -15.08 -21.80 -8.32
C ASN A 122 -13.58 -21.71 -8.04
N ILE A 123 -12.80 -22.59 -8.66
CA ILE A 123 -11.34 -22.61 -8.58
C ILE A 123 -10.84 -22.58 -10.01
N SER A 124 -9.98 -21.62 -10.33
CA SER A 124 -9.37 -21.51 -11.65
C SER A 124 -7.86 -21.52 -11.54
N ASN A 125 -7.21 -22.22 -12.47
CA ASN A 125 -5.75 -22.29 -12.52
C ASN A 125 -5.18 -20.99 -13.08
N ILE A 126 -4.14 -20.47 -12.43
CA ILE A 126 -3.41 -19.30 -12.88
C ILE A 126 -2.14 -19.79 -13.56
N LYS A 127 -1.91 -19.35 -14.80
CA LYS A 127 -0.67 -19.66 -15.51
C LYS A 127 0.50 -18.93 -14.83
N VAL A 128 1.46 -19.72 -14.35
CA VAL A 128 2.73 -19.25 -13.81
C VAL A 128 3.81 -19.45 -14.87
N GLN A 129 4.69 -18.47 -15.04
CA GLN A 129 5.79 -18.52 -15.99
C GLN A 129 6.98 -17.70 -15.49
N PRO A 130 8.20 -17.90 -16.01
CA PRO A 130 9.32 -17.03 -15.70
C PRO A 130 8.98 -15.56 -16.00
N CYS A 131 9.39 -14.65 -15.11
CA CYS A 131 9.08 -13.24 -15.28
C CYS A 131 9.76 -12.65 -16.51
N THR A 132 9.06 -11.71 -17.13
CA THR A 132 9.52 -10.91 -18.27
C THR A 132 9.42 -9.43 -17.91
N ILE A 133 9.99 -8.56 -18.74
CA ILE A 133 9.87 -7.11 -18.56
C ILE A 133 8.38 -6.70 -18.56
N ASP A 134 7.53 -7.39 -19.33
CA ASP A 134 6.11 -7.10 -19.43
C ASP A 134 5.33 -7.37 -18.13
N ASN A 135 5.94 -8.06 -17.15
CA ASN A 135 5.36 -8.25 -15.83
C ASN A 135 5.49 -7.01 -14.94
N PHE A 136 6.37 -6.07 -15.28
CA PHE A 136 6.73 -4.91 -14.47
C PHE A 136 6.44 -3.60 -15.22
N GLN A 137 5.15 -3.33 -15.45
CA GLN A 137 4.71 -2.19 -16.27
C GLN A 137 4.42 -0.92 -15.45
N ASN A 138 4.53 -1.00 -14.13
CA ASN A 138 4.32 0.15 -13.26
C ASN A 138 5.54 1.08 -13.28
N PRO A 139 5.41 2.34 -13.74
CA PRO A 139 6.56 3.24 -13.89
C PRO A 139 7.21 3.60 -12.55
N ASP A 140 6.46 3.60 -11.45
CA ASP A 140 6.93 4.04 -10.13
C ASP A 140 7.90 3.01 -9.50
N ASN A 141 7.70 1.71 -9.79
CA ASN A 141 8.52 0.65 -9.19
C ASN A 141 9.19 -0.32 -10.20
N ALA A 142 8.94 -0.19 -11.51
CA ALA A 142 9.55 -1.06 -12.53
C ALA A 142 11.07 -1.11 -12.43
N LYS A 143 11.72 0.04 -12.21
CA LYS A 143 13.18 0.12 -12.07
C LYS A 143 13.70 -0.79 -10.95
N TYR A 144 12.96 -0.93 -9.85
CA TYR A 144 13.35 -1.82 -8.76
C TYR A 144 13.35 -3.28 -9.23
N TYR A 145 12.24 -3.75 -9.80
CA TYR A 145 12.12 -5.13 -10.28
C TYR A 145 13.14 -5.47 -11.37
N LEU A 146 13.41 -4.53 -12.27
CA LEU A 146 14.38 -4.72 -13.36
C LEU A 146 15.84 -4.76 -12.87
N ASN A 147 16.12 -4.31 -11.65
CA ASN A 147 17.43 -4.44 -11.01
C ASN A 147 17.58 -5.76 -10.24
N LEU A 148 16.48 -6.49 -9.99
CA LEU A 148 16.52 -7.83 -9.41
C LEU A 148 16.89 -8.86 -10.49
N ASP A 149 17.27 -10.06 -10.05
CA ASP A 149 17.37 -11.22 -10.94
C ASP A 149 15.97 -11.81 -11.23
N TYR A 150 15.08 -10.97 -11.75
CA TYR A 150 13.67 -11.32 -11.99
C TYR A 150 13.51 -12.47 -12.99
N LYS A 151 14.50 -12.71 -13.87
CA LYS A 151 14.45 -13.79 -14.85
C LYS A 151 14.48 -15.17 -14.19
N ASN A 152 15.06 -15.26 -12.99
CA ASN A 152 15.07 -16.43 -12.14
C ASN A 152 13.90 -16.43 -11.14
N MET A 153 12.85 -15.65 -11.41
CA MET A 153 11.61 -15.62 -10.64
C MET A 153 10.39 -15.97 -11.48
N TYR A 154 9.37 -16.51 -10.83
CA TYR A 154 8.08 -16.76 -11.44
C TYR A 154 7.15 -15.56 -11.27
N CYS A 155 6.36 -15.31 -12.31
CA CYS A 155 5.30 -14.32 -12.35
C CYS A 155 4.03 -14.95 -12.91
N PHE A 156 2.89 -14.28 -12.69
CA PHE A 156 1.68 -14.56 -13.45
C PHE A 156 1.83 -14.05 -14.89
N SER A 157 0.97 -14.49 -15.81
CA SER A 157 0.95 -13.93 -17.17
C SER A 157 0.75 -12.41 -17.13
N PRO A 158 1.46 -11.59 -17.93
CA PRO A 158 1.32 -10.13 -17.94
C PRO A 158 -0.12 -9.61 -18.13
N ASP A 159 -0.91 -10.35 -18.89
CA ASP A 159 -2.32 -10.03 -19.18
C ASP A 159 -3.30 -10.56 -18.13
N PHE A 160 -2.82 -11.36 -17.18
CA PHE A 160 -3.67 -11.94 -16.14
C PHE A 160 -4.07 -10.87 -15.11
N GLN A 161 -5.33 -10.91 -14.71
CA GLN A 161 -5.89 -10.02 -13.71
C GLN A 161 -6.27 -10.83 -12.47
N LEU A 162 -5.77 -10.40 -11.32
CA LEU A 162 -6.04 -11.00 -10.02
C LEU A 162 -7.12 -10.20 -9.31
N ASP A 163 -8.32 -10.77 -9.29
CA ASP A 163 -9.50 -10.15 -8.68
C ASP A 163 -9.60 -10.56 -7.21
N ILE A 164 -8.91 -9.85 -6.32
CA ILE A 164 -8.95 -10.10 -4.88
C ILE A 164 -10.07 -9.26 -4.27
N GLN A 165 -11.02 -9.89 -3.58
CA GLN A 165 -12.20 -9.23 -3.04
C GLN A 165 -12.68 -9.86 -1.75
N GLY A 166 -13.21 -9.02 -0.86
CA GLY A 166 -13.98 -9.46 0.28
C GLY A 166 -13.14 -10.14 1.36
N ASP A 167 -13.83 -10.69 2.35
CA ASP A 167 -13.27 -11.50 3.42
C ASP A 167 -14.18 -12.71 3.69
N PHE A 168 -13.87 -13.55 4.66
CA PHE A 168 -14.53 -14.82 4.92
C PHE A 168 -16.05 -14.78 5.17
N PRO A 169 -16.68 -13.73 5.73
CA PRO A 169 -18.13 -13.63 5.80
C PRO A 169 -18.74 -12.83 4.64
N SER A 170 -17.94 -12.22 3.76
CA SER A 170 -18.45 -11.42 2.65
C SER A 170 -19.25 -12.25 1.65
N LEU A 171 -20.20 -11.60 0.98
CA LEU A 171 -21.03 -12.22 -0.06
C LEU A 171 -20.18 -12.73 -1.22
N ILE A 172 -19.14 -11.98 -1.59
CA ILE A 172 -18.13 -12.38 -2.55
C ILE A 172 -16.80 -12.42 -1.81
N PHE A 173 -16.10 -13.53 -1.92
CA PHE A 173 -14.77 -13.70 -1.36
C PHE A 173 -13.86 -14.36 -2.39
N SER A 174 -12.72 -13.73 -2.67
CA SER A 174 -11.76 -14.24 -3.63
C SER A 174 -10.32 -13.97 -3.20
N TYR A 175 -9.47 -14.96 -3.41
CA TYR A 175 -8.06 -14.93 -3.03
C TYR A 175 -7.23 -15.81 -3.97
N ALA A 176 -5.94 -15.48 -4.09
CA ALA A 176 -5.00 -16.27 -4.87
C ALA A 176 -4.15 -17.15 -3.94
N THR A 177 -3.88 -18.38 -4.37
CA THR A 177 -2.95 -19.28 -3.69
C THR A 177 -1.80 -19.63 -4.63
N ILE A 178 -0.57 -19.44 -4.18
CA ILE A 178 0.66 -19.90 -4.84
C ILE A 178 1.16 -21.10 -4.03
N LYS A 179 1.43 -22.20 -4.70
CA LYS A 179 1.86 -23.46 -4.08
C LYS A 179 3.22 -23.85 -4.65
N PHE A 180 4.20 -23.99 -3.78
CA PHE A 180 5.51 -24.53 -4.10
C PHE A 180 5.49 -26.01 -3.74
N HIS A 181 5.77 -26.87 -4.71
CA HIS A 181 5.80 -28.31 -4.52
C HIS A 181 7.21 -28.83 -4.79
N LYS A 182 7.67 -29.78 -3.98
CA LYS A 182 8.82 -30.60 -4.36
C LYS A 182 8.57 -31.25 -5.74
N CYS A 183 9.62 -31.34 -6.56
CA CYS A 183 9.53 -31.99 -7.87
C CYS A 183 8.97 -33.41 -7.77
N GLN A 184 8.16 -33.81 -8.76
CA GLN A 184 7.56 -35.15 -8.86
C GLN A 184 7.99 -35.94 -10.11
N ILE A 185 8.37 -35.28 -11.21
CA ILE A 185 8.67 -35.90 -12.51
C ILE A 185 10.04 -35.40 -13.01
N ASN A 186 10.92 -36.30 -13.48
CA ASN A 186 12.26 -35.97 -13.99
C ASN A 186 13.13 -35.17 -13.00
N CYS A 187 13.04 -35.51 -11.71
CA CYS A 187 13.70 -34.78 -10.65
C CYS A 187 15.17 -35.13 -10.50
N LYS A 188 15.94 -34.22 -9.90
CA LYS A 188 17.29 -34.50 -9.41
C LYS A 188 17.26 -35.57 -8.31
N SER A 189 18.43 -36.07 -7.92
CA SER A 189 18.52 -37.02 -6.82
C SER A 189 17.96 -36.41 -5.53
N GLU A 190 17.39 -37.28 -4.71
CA GLU A 190 16.75 -36.91 -3.44
C GLU A 190 17.70 -36.14 -2.51
N ASP A 191 18.98 -36.50 -2.49
CA ASP A 191 20.01 -35.82 -1.70
C ASP A 191 20.20 -34.36 -2.15
N ILE A 192 20.24 -34.12 -3.47
CA ILE A 192 20.36 -32.77 -4.01
C ILE A 192 19.11 -31.98 -3.66
N ILE A 193 17.92 -32.54 -3.87
CA ILE A 193 16.66 -31.86 -3.55
C ILE A 193 16.61 -31.50 -2.06
N ASN A 194 16.97 -32.42 -1.18
CA ASN A 194 16.98 -32.17 0.26
C ASN A 194 18.01 -31.11 0.66
N GLN A 195 19.18 -31.05 0.02
CA GLN A 195 20.14 -29.99 0.26
C GLN A 195 19.57 -28.61 -0.07
N TYR A 196 18.84 -28.48 -1.18
CA TYR A 196 18.15 -27.23 -1.54
C TYR A 196 16.97 -26.94 -0.61
N LEU A 197 16.15 -27.92 -0.24
CA LEU A 197 14.94 -27.69 0.57
C LEU A 197 15.21 -27.50 2.07
N GLN A 198 16.40 -27.83 2.59
CA GLN A 198 16.74 -27.70 4.01
C GLN A 198 17.24 -26.32 4.44
N LYS A 199 17.79 -25.51 3.52
CA LYS A 199 18.50 -24.27 3.86
C LYS A 199 18.11 -23.06 3.02
N ASN A 200 17.03 -23.15 2.25
CA ASN A 200 16.60 -22.09 1.36
C ASN A 200 15.36 -21.36 1.89
N TYR A 201 15.00 -20.30 1.18
CA TYR A 201 13.84 -19.49 1.46
C TYR A 201 12.90 -19.52 0.26
N VAL A 202 11.62 -19.29 0.50
CA VAL A 202 10.70 -18.85 -0.54
C VAL A 202 10.65 -17.34 -0.46
N GLY A 203 11.02 -16.67 -1.54
CA GLY A 203 10.96 -15.22 -1.70
C GLY A 203 9.72 -14.81 -2.48
N LEU A 204 9.10 -13.71 -2.06
CA LEU A 204 8.01 -13.02 -2.71
C LEU A 204 8.34 -11.53 -2.73
N GLN A 205 8.46 -10.99 -3.93
CA GLN A 205 8.53 -9.57 -4.21
C GLN A 205 7.14 -9.10 -4.62
N LEU A 206 6.54 -8.17 -3.87
CA LEU A 206 5.19 -7.67 -4.15
C LEU A 206 5.14 -6.15 -4.08
N SER A 207 4.34 -5.54 -4.94
CA SER A 207 4.15 -4.09 -4.95
C SER A 207 3.48 -3.63 -3.67
N ASP A 208 3.98 -2.59 -3.03
CA ASP A 208 3.39 -1.97 -1.86
C ASP A 208 3.43 -0.44 -2.02
N ALA A 209 2.70 0.29 -1.17
CA ALA A 209 2.79 1.76 -1.18
C ALA A 209 2.66 2.38 0.20
N TYR A 210 3.21 3.57 0.32
CA TYR A 210 2.98 4.48 1.42
C TYR A 210 2.38 5.79 0.89
N VAL A 211 1.80 6.56 1.80
CA VAL A 211 1.20 7.87 1.49
C VAL A 211 2.25 8.96 1.73
N ASP A 212 2.69 9.62 0.66
CA ASP A 212 3.50 10.83 0.67
C ASP A 212 2.60 12.07 0.51
N ILE A 213 2.58 12.91 1.53
CA ILE A 213 1.72 14.09 1.60
C ILE A 213 2.31 15.33 0.95
N THR A 214 3.58 15.26 0.56
CA THR A 214 4.23 16.33 -0.18
C THR A 214 3.84 16.30 -1.65
N ASN A 215 3.44 15.13 -2.16
CA ASN A 215 2.94 14.95 -3.53
C ASN A 215 1.41 14.97 -3.55
N LYS A 216 0.86 16.15 -3.87
CA LYS A 216 -0.58 16.38 -3.93
C LYS A 216 -1.28 15.54 -5.01
N ASP A 217 -0.65 15.41 -6.18
CA ASP A 217 -1.30 14.85 -7.36
C ASP A 217 -1.22 13.32 -7.37
N ASN A 218 -0.10 12.76 -6.88
CA ASN A 218 0.08 11.33 -6.65
C ASN A 218 0.64 11.05 -5.24
N PRO A 219 -0.22 11.07 -4.21
CA PRO A 219 0.17 10.80 -2.83
C PRO A 219 0.61 9.36 -2.60
N PHE A 220 0.35 8.41 -3.51
CA PHE A 220 0.83 7.05 -3.34
C PHE A 220 2.22 6.90 -3.95
N GLN A 221 3.18 6.55 -3.10
CA GLN A 221 4.53 6.21 -3.52
C GLN A 221 4.69 4.70 -3.45
N MET A 222 4.84 4.08 -4.62
CA MET A 222 4.94 2.63 -4.75
C MET A 222 6.38 2.17 -4.60
N TYR A 223 6.57 1.02 -3.97
CA TYR A 223 7.86 0.35 -3.83
C TYR A 223 7.64 -1.16 -3.90
N SER A 224 8.72 -1.94 -4.04
CA SER A 224 8.64 -3.39 -3.90
C SER A 224 8.92 -3.77 -2.46
N ARG A 225 8.06 -4.60 -1.89
CA ARG A 225 8.26 -5.26 -0.61
C ARG A 225 8.81 -6.65 -0.86
N ASP A 226 9.97 -6.91 -0.26
CA ASP A 226 10.56 -8.24 -0.19
C ASP A 226 10.04 -8.99 1.04
N MET A 227 9.60 -10.22 0.83
CA MET A 227 9.15 -11.13 1.87
C MET A 227 9.77 -12.50 1.64
N PHE A 228 10.37 -13.07 2.68
CA PHE A 228 10.99 -14.39 2.59
C PHE A 228 10.59 -15.27 3.77
N TRP A 229 10.40 -16.55 3.49
CA TRP A 229 10.08 -17.56 4.51
C TRP A 229 11.03 -18.74 4.39
N PRO A 230 11.72 -19.13 5.48
CA PRO A 230 12.59 -20.30 5.43
C PRO A 230 11.76 -21.54 5.15
N ILE A 231 12.27 -22.45 4.31
CA ILE A 231 11.61 -23.73 4.04
C ILE A 231 12.37 -24.88 4.67
N SER A 232 11.67 -25.99 4.86
CA SER A 232 12.23 -27.24 5.37
C SER A 232 11.51 -28.41 4.73
N SER A 233 12.23 -29.51 4.48
CA SER A 233 11.62 -30.77 4.01
C SER A 233 10.81 -31.49 5.08
N GLN A 234 10.87 -31.05 6.35
CA GLN A 234 10.17 -31.69 7.47
C GLN A 234 8.91 -30.93 7.92
N GLN A 235 8.66 -29.76 7.35
CA GLN A 235 7.58 -28.87 7.77
C GLN A 235 6.81 -28.34 6.58
N GLN A 236 5.48 -28.37 6.68
CA GLN A 236 4.61 -27.60 5.82
C GLN A 236 4.45 -26.21 6.40
N LYS A 237 4.34 -25.21 5.53
CA LYS A 237 4.04 -23.84 5.93
C LYS A 237 2.86 -23.32 5.11
N ASP A 238 1.92 -22.66 5.77
CA ASP A 238 0.81 -21.93 5.16
C ASP A 238 0.96 -20.47 5.58
N VAL A 239 1.29 -19.61 4.63
CA VAL A 239 1.48 -18.18 4.84
C VAL A 239 0.27 -17.46 4.27
N ARG A 240 -0.46 -16.73 5.10
CA ARG A 240 -1.57 -15.88 4.68
C ARG A 240 -1.10 -14.43 4.70
N ILE A 241 -1.07 -13.80 3.54
CA ILE A 241 -0.68 -12.42 3.35
C ILE A 241 -1.95 -11.60 3.20
N TYR A 242 -2.15 -10.64 4.09
CA TYR A 242 -3.32 -9.77 4.08
C TYR A 242 -3.00 -8.43 3.42
N ILE A 243 -3.76 -8.10 2.39
CA ILE A 243 -3.73 -6.82 1.69
C ILE A 243 -4.93 -6.00 2.14
N ARG A 244 -4.73 -4.68 2.32
CA ARG A 244 -5.80 -3.73 2.63
C ARG A 244 -5.94 -2.70 1.53
N ASN A 245 -7.16 -2.20 1.34
CA ASN A 245 -7.38 -1.03 0.48
C ASN A 245 -7.17 0.25 1.28
N ASN A 246 -6.29 1.12 0.79
CA ASN A 246 -6.10 2.45 1.31
C ASN A 246 -6.80 3.45 0.39
N TYR A 247 -7.36 4.48 1.00
CA TYR A 247 -8.08 5.54 0.32
C TYR A 247 -7.55 6.88 0.78
N VAL A 248 -7.14 7.69 -0.18
CA VAL A 248 -6.80 9.09 0.06
C VAL A 248 -7.95 9.93 -0.45
N TYR A 249 -8.55 10.70 0.44
CA TYR A 249 -9.56 11.70 0.15
C TYR A 249 -8.90 13.05 0.29
N SER A 250 -8.90 13.82 -0.78
CA SER A 250 -8.35 15.17 -0.76
C SER A 250 -9.44 16.13 -1.15
N ASP A 251 -9.71 17.12 -0.29
CA ASP A 251 -10.58 18.25 -0.66
C ASP A 251 -9.70 19.46 -0.92
N PHE A 252 -9.67 19.88 -2.17
CA PHE A 252 -8.85 20.98 -2.66
C PHE A 252 -9.66 22.24 -2.98
N GLY A 253 -10.91 22.28 -2.52
CA GLY A 253 -11.84 23.36 -2.70
C GLY A 253 -11.46 24.64 -1.96
N TRP A 254 -11.49 25.79 -2.65
CA TRP A 254 -11.37 27.11 -1.97
C TRP A 254 -12.73 27.63 -1.48
N PHE A 255 -13.76 27.48 -2.32
CA PHE A 255 -15.11 27.98 -2.07
C PHE A 255 -16.18 26.87 -2.16
N PHE A 256 -15.90 25.82 -2.94
CA PHE A 256 -16.74 24.65 -3.15
C PHE A 256 -15.88 23.40 -2.98
N SER A 257 -16.47 22.32 -2.48
CA SER A 257 -15.77 21.04 -2.31
C SER A 257 -15.24 20.53 -3.64
N ASP A 258 -13.94 20.21 -3.68
CA ASP A 258 -13.24 19.61 -4.82
C ASP A 258 -12.58 18.31 -4.33
N THR A 259 -13.40 17.27 -4.23
CA THR A 259 -13.01 16.00 -3.62
C THR A 259 -12.45 15.03 -4.66
N ILE A 260 -11.18 14.65 -4.47
CA ILE A 260 -10.52 13.60 -5.23
C ILE A 260 -10.35 12.39 -4.32
N THR A 261 -10.82 11.22 -4.77
CA THR A 261 -10.59 9.95 -4.07
C THR A 261 -9.67 9.08 -4.89
N GLN A 262 -8.55 8.67 -4.29
CA GLN A 262 -7.63 7.72 -4.88
C GLN A 262 -7.57 6.46 -4.01
N LYS A 263 -7.40 5.29 -4.63
CA LYS A 263 -7.42 3.98 -3.98
C LYS A 263 -6.16 3.21 -4.34
N PHE A 264 -5.52 2.59 -3.34
CA PHE A 264 -4.38 1.72 -3.58
C PHE A 264 -4.30 0.55 -2.58
N PRO A 265 -4.05 -0.70 -3.03
CA PRO A 265 -3.79 -1.85 -2.17
C PRO A 265 -2.45 -1.70 -1.42
N SER A 266 -2.37 -1.99 -0.12
CA SER A 266 -1.07 -2.13 0.55
C SER A 266 -1.02 -3.42 1.32
N TYR A 267 0.19 -3.90 1.57
CA TYR A 267 0.40 -4.92 2.60
C TYR A 267 -0.16 -4.42 3.95
N SER A 268 -0.71 -5.35 4.73
CA SER A 268 -1.21 -5.11 6.09
C SER A 268 -0.42 -5.93 7.10
N HIS A 269 -0.57 -7.24 7.07
CA HIS A 269 0.13 -8.19 7.93
C HIS A 269 0.18 -9.58 7.29
N GLN A 270 0.82 -10.53 7.96
CA GLN A 270 0.85 -11.93 7.57
C GLN A 270 0.62 -12.85 8.76
N ASP A 271 -0.03 -13.98 8.52
CA ASP A 271 -0.09 -15.11 9.43
C ASP A 271 0.74 -16.26 8.86
N ILE A 272 1.41 -17.01 9.74
CA ILE A 272 2.23 -18.16 9.35
C ILE A 272 1.83 -19.34 10.21
N ASP A 273 1.23 -20.34 9.59
CA ASP A 273 0.94 -21.63 10.20
C ASP A 273 2.03 -22.63 9.80
N VAL A 274 2.60 -23.34 10.79
CA VAL A 274 3.62 -24.38 10.56
C VAL A 274 3.10 -25.71 11.07
N THR A 275 3.06 -26.72 10.20
CA THR A 275 2.65 -28.08 10.59
C THR A 275 3.78 -29.07 10.30
N ASN A 276 4.16 -29.85 11.32
CA ASN A 276 5.17 -30.90 11.19
C ASN A 276 4.57 -32.10 10.44
N PHE A 277 5.35 -32.71 9.55
CA PHE A 277 4.92 -33.96 8.91
C PHE A 277 5.05 -35.13 9.88
N TYR A 278 3.95 -35.83 10.10
CA TYR A 278 3.96 -37.22 10.57
C TYR A 278 3.68 -38.08 9.34
N GLN A 279 4.72 -38.67 8.75
CA GLN A 279 4.73 -39.49 7.53
C GLN A 279 4.74 -38.73 6.19
N ASN A 280 5.51 -39.28 5.24
CA ASN A 280 5.94 -38.88 3.87
C ASN A 280 4.92 -38.21 2.89
N LEU A 281 3.97 -37.40 3.36
CA LEU A 281 2.98 -36.75 2.51
C LEU A 281 3.10 -35.22 2.54
N MET A 282 3.60 -34.71 1.41
CA MET A 282 3.49 -33.35 0.83
C MET A 282 4.35 -32.20 1.39
N ASN A 283 5.61 -32.13 0.94
CA ASN A 283 6.47 -30.93 0.96
C ASN A 283 5.88 -29.78 0.11
N SER A 284 4.89 -29.07 0.66
CA SER A 284 4.26 -27.94 -0.01
C SER A 284 4.25 -26.68 0.86
N LEU A 285 4.72 -25.56 0.31
CA LEU A 285 4.48 -24.25 0.91
C LEU A 285 3.28 -23.62 0.19
N PHE A 286 2.33 -23.13 0.97
CA PHE A 286 1.18 -22.39 0.47
C PHE A 286 1.35 -20.92 0.82
N LEU A 287 1.31 -20.04 -0.18
CA LEU A 287 1.17 -18.60 0.00
C LEU A 287 -0.24 -18.22 -0.42
N LYS A 288 -1.03 -17.65 0.49
CA LYS A 288 -2.39 -17.17 0.23
C LYS A 288 -2.42 -15.66 0.30
N LEU A 289 -2.79 -15.00 -0.79
CA LEU A 289 -3.00 -13.56 -0.88
C LEU A 289 -4.47 -13.24 -0.63
N ILE A 290 -4.77 -12.74 0.56
CA ILE A 290 -6.12 -12.48 1.08
C ILE A 290 -6.32 -10.98 1.26
N GLN A 291 -7.53 -10.48 1.06
CA GLN A 291 -7.87 -9.10 1.39
C GLN A 291 -8.50 -8.99 2.77
N LEU A 292 -8.15 -7.95 3.52
CA LEU A 292 -8.59 -7.71 4.89
C LEU A 292 -9.74 -6.72 5.00
N PHE A 293 -10.54 -6.86 6.07
CA PHE A 293 -11.55 -5.92 6.57
C PHE A 293 -11.10 -4.48 6.82
N LEU A 294 -9.80 -4.17 6.88
CA LEU A 294 -9.35 -2.85 7.30
C LEU A 294 -9.28 -1.89 6.12
N MET A 295 -9.95 -0.75 6.24
CA MET A 295 -9.82 0.37 5.34
C MET A 295 -9.07 1.49 6.06
N SER A 296 -7.95 1.92 5.47
CA SER A 296 -7.27 3.14 5.88
C SER A 296 -7.80 4.30 5.05
N LYS A 297 -8.33 5.32 5.71
CA LYS A 297 -8.77 6.57 5.10
C LYS A 297 -7.85 7.70 5.53
N TYR A 298 -7.19 8.31 4.55
CA TYR A 298 -6.36 9.51 4.73
C TYR A 298 -7.14 10.70 4.20
N THR A 299 -7.35 11.72 5.02
CA THR A 299 -7.96 12.97 4.58
C THR A 299 -6.87 14.04 4.54
N LEU A 300 -6.60 14.58 3.35
CA LEU A 300 -5.70 15.70 3.15
C LEU A 300 -6.52 16.99 3.19
N ILE A 301 -6.23 17.83 4.18
CA ILE A 301 -6.84 19.14 4.35
C ILE A 301 -5.77 20.21 4.06
N PRO A 302 -6.06 21.20 3.19
CA PRO A 302 -5.11 22.24 2.81
C PRO A 302 -4.64 23.14 3.96
#